data_AF-A0A821AWL9-F1
#
_entry.id   AF-A0A821AWL9-F1
#
_cell.length_a   1.000
_cell.length_b   1.000
_cell.length_c   1.000
_cell.angle_alpha   90.00
_cell.angle_beta   90.00
_cell.angle_gamma   90.00
#
_symmetry.space_group_name_H-M   'P 1'
#
loop_
_entity.id
_entity.type
_entity.pdbx_description
1 polymer ?
#
loop_
_entity_poly.entity_id
_entity_poly.type
_entity_poly.pdbx_seq_one_letter_code
_entity_poly.pdbx_strand_id
1 'polypeptide(L)'
;MLNSMIKNFVIEEKGYRYDIIVRQFAASLYILGGRTAYEFIRLNIPAFLPSVQVIQSYINTSENHLTEGLFNYDGVRDYFNANQSTIGFCAEDCTAIIPKITYDTKSNTFVGCSLPLDNNGIPITNSYSTDSFTDLEQWCSDLPQAKSINACLIQPLSLSINHISPYLLAAFGTDNKFKSSNIILRWHHIYEECKLKGIRIIGYATDCDSRYLRCMRISLGFFGHFAYVDHPDNLKIDLPKTWSCVTDNQLTGTGAYLLLGDQLINMEPLFFIIDQISKLEHTLVPSDINPKDRQNYKSCTKISSDEVLNILEQVPIPNSIGISIYLKASRRKRFKVDESELHHNILMKKHDLDLIFTQLSGLTISDKKKNDTKRKYFITYQSFFSVEINAHCLVYLAVLVSEGQLPPEALLIWLQNSQTCENTFRSARSISSVNSAGVNFTVSQFLSQINKLSTLQNIKDNTHENKLHFPQHHKVSSTLRNASNSSNITIISKTDIENTVLNAYKYVSNLFKPLKIKHLLRNGQTIPIKELSVAI
;
A
#
# COMPACT_ATOMS: atom_id res chain seq x y z
N MET A 1 19.29 -23.56 -24.29
CA MET A 1 20.26 -23.78 -23.18
C MET A 1 21.23 -24.92 -23.50
N LEU A 2 20.75 -26.16 -23.73
CA LEU A 2 21.63 -27.31 -24.07
C LEU A 2 22.56 -27.01 -25.26
N ASN A 3 22.06 -26.38 -26.31
CA ASN A 3 22.87 -25.99 -27.48
C ASN A 3 23.98 -24.96 -27.14
N SER A 4 23.76 -24.05 -26.20
CA SER A 4 24.78 -23.09 -25.75
C SER A 4 25.86 -23.81 -24.93
N MET A 5 25.46 -24.79 -24.11
CA MET A 5 26.39 -25.66 -23.39
C MET A 5 27.25 -26.46 -24.37
N ILE A 6 26.64 -27.13 -25.35
CA ILE A 6 27.36 -27.91 -26.39
C ILE A 6 28.33 -27.00 -27.17
N LYS A 7 27.89 -25.81 -27.61
CA LYS A 7 28.77 -24.84 -28.29
C LYS A 7 29.98 -24.44 -27.44
N ASN A 8 29.78 -24.20 -26.15
CA ASN A 8 30.86 -23.83 -25.22
C ASN A 8 31.83 -24.98 -24.92
N PHE A 9 31.37 -26.24 -25.01
CA PHE A 9 32.25 -27.41 -24.90
C PHE A 9 33.14 -27.61 -26.15
N VAL A 10 32.71 -27.12 -27.31
CA VAL A 10 33.44 -27.31 -28.59
C VAL A 10 34.49 -26.21 -28.83
N ILE A 11 34.37 -25.04 -28.19
CA ILE A 11 35.27 -23.89 -28.40
C ILE A 11 36.33 -23.89 -27.29
N GLU A 12 37.47 -24.53 -27.53
CA GLU A 12 38.53 -24.73 -26.53
C GLU A 12 39.36 -23.45 -26.22
N GLU A 13 39.37 -22.43 -27.08
CA GLU A 13 40.47 -21.44 -27.02
C GLU A 13 40.14 -20.05 -26.42
N LYS A 14 38.87 -19.65 -26.20
CA LYS A 14 38.56 -18.26 -25.78
C LYS A 14 37.36 -18.11 -24.82
N GLY A 15 37.33 -18.90 -23.75
CA GLY A 15 36.32 -18.77 -22.68
C GLY A 15 34.87 -19.02 -23.14
N TYR A 16 33.97 -19.26 -22.19
CA TYR A 16 32.57 -19.56 -22.50
C TYR A 16 31.79 -18.30 -22.86
N ARG A 17 31.02 -18.36 -23.95
CA ARG A 17 30.11 -17.30 -24.37
C ARG A 17 28.68 -17.73 -24.13
N TYR A 18 27.91 -16.86 -23.48
CA TYR A 18 26.55 -17.18 -23.05
C TYR A 18 25.52 -16.29 -23.74
N ASP A 19 24.56 -16.93 -24.39
CA ASP A 19 23.41 -16.27 -25.00
C ASP A 19 22.60 -15.51 -23.93
N ILE A 20 21.81 -14.52 -24.36
CA ILE A 20 21.00 -13.69 -23.45
C ILE A 20 20.06 -14.54 -22.59
N ILE A 21 19.42 -15.56 -23.17
CA ILE A 21 18.51 -16.46 -22.46
C ILE A 21 19.24 -17.22 -21.34
N VAL A 22 20.50 -17.63 -21.56
CA VAL A 22 21.30 -18.31 -20.53
C VAL A 22 21.66 -17.35 -19.41
N ARG A 23 22.01 -16.09 -19.74
CA ARG A 23 22.27 -15.04 -18.75
C ARG A 23 21.03 -14.71 -17.91
N GLN A 24 19.86 -14.62 -18.54
CA GLN A 24 18.58 -14.40 -17.85
C GLN A 24 18.19 -15.57 -16.94
N PHE A 25 18.34 -16.81 -17.42
CA PHE A 25 18.14 -18.01 -16.60
C PHE A 25 19.08 -18.02 -15.40
N ALA A 26 20.38 -17.79 -15.65
CA ALA A 26 21.41 -17.79 -14.61
C ALA A 26 21.18 -16.67 -13.58
N ALA A 27 20.77 -15.47 -14.01
CA ALA A 27 20.39 -14.39 -13.12
C ALA A 27 19.17 -14.77 -12.27
N SER A 28 18.13 -15.36 -12.87
CA SER A 28 16.94 -15.83 -12.16
C SER A 28 17.28 -16.87 -11.10
N LEU A 29 18.11 -17.86 -11.46
CA LEU A 29 18.60 -18.90 -10.55
C LEU A 29 19.45 -18.32 -9.42
N TYR A 30 20.33 -17.35 -9.72
CA TYR A 30 21.16 -16.67 -8.73
C TYR A 30 20.33 -15.86 -7.73
N ILE A 31 19.30 -15.15 -8.20
CA ILE A 31 18.43 -14.31 -7.38
C ILE A 31 17.51 -15.17 -6.51
N LEU A 32 16.89 -16.21 -7.08
CA LEU A 32 15.90 -17.06 -6.38
C LEU A 32 16.55 -18.14 -5.52
N GLY A 33 17.60 -18.80 -6.03
CA GLY A 33 18.30 -19.90 -5.34
C GLY A 33 19.44 -19.43 -4.44
N GLY A 34 19.85 -18.17 -4.57
CA GLY A 34 20.99 -17.60 -3.86
C GLY A 34 22.35 -18.09 -4.38
N ARG A 35 23.41 -17.45 -3.88
CA ARG A 35 24.79 -17.69 -4.33
C ARG A 35 25.25 -19.13 -4.14
N THR A 36 24.90 -19.76 -3.01
CA THR A 36 25.35 -21.11 -2.67
C THR A 36 24.81 -22.15 -3.65
N ALA A 37 23.50 -22.13 -3.93
CA ALA A 37 22.90 -23.05 -4.90
C ALA A 37 23.44 -22.80 -6.31
N TYR A 38 23.61 -21.53 -6.68
CA TYR A 38 24.15 -21.15 -7.99
C TYR A 38 25.57 -21.69 -8.21
N GLU A 39 26.48 -21.44 -7.25
CA GLU A 39 27.87 -21.91 -7.33
C GLU A 39 27.96 -23.45 -7.31
N PHE A 40 27.13 -24.12 -6.50
CA PHE A 40 27.06 -25.58 -6.49
C PHE A 40 26.74 -26.13 -7.89
N ILE A 41 25.73 -25.60 -8.57
CA ILE A 41 25.36 -26.05 -9.93
C ILE A 41 26.48 -25.69 -10.92
N ARG A 42 27.03 -24.48 -10.84
CA ARG A 42 28.10 -24.01 -11.74
C ARG A 42 29.35 -24.89 -11.68
N LEU A 43 29.76 -25.30 -10.48
CA LEU A 43 30.97 -26.10 -10.30
C LEU A 43 30.78 -27.55 -10.75
N ASN A 44 29.56 -28.09 -10.65
CA ASN A 44 29.26 -29.48 -11.02
C ASN A 44 28.85 -29.66 -12.49
N ILE A 45 28.44 -28.59 -13.18
CA ILE A 45 28.07 -28.63 -14.60
C ILE A 45 28.91 -27.61 -15.39
N PRO A 46 30.09 -28.03 -15.89
CA PRO A 46 30.97 -27.15 -16.67
C PRO A 46 30.26 -26.55 -17.89
N ALA A 47 30.67 -25.35 -18.29
CA ALA A 47 30.13 -24.61 -19.45
C ALA A 47 28.61 -24.30 -19.42
N PHE A 48 27.89 -24.67 -18.36
CA PHE A 48 26.43 -24.46 -18.27
C PHE A 48 26.05 -23.07 -17.76
N LEU A 49 26.70 -22.60 -16.68
CA LEU A 49 26.39 -21.32 -16.03
C LEU A 49 27.57 -20.35 -16.08
N PRO A 50 27.34 -19.04 -16.34
CA PRO A 50 28.38 -18.02 -16.26
C PRO A 50 28.99 -17.89 -14.86
N SER A 51 30.15 -17.24 -14.77
CA SER A 51 30.73 -16.91 -13.46
C SER A 51 29.85 -15.90 -12.69
N VAL A 52 29.95 -15.91 -11.37
CA VAL A 52 29.22 -14.95 -10.53
C VAL A 52 29.57 -13.50 -10.87
N GLN A 53 30.81 -13.21 -11.27
CA GLN A 53 31.19 -11.89 -11.74
C GLN A 53 30.41 -11.46 -12.99
N VAL A 54 30.24 -12.36 -13.96
CA VAL A 54 29.47 -12.08 -15.18
C VAL A 54 27.99 -11.85 -14.85
N ILE A 55 27.41 -12.66 -13.95
CA ILE A 55 26.01 -12.47 -13.53
C ILE A 55 25.82 -11.21 -12.71
N GLN A 56 26.73 -10.91 -11.79
CA GLN A 56 26.65 -9.70 -10.99
C GLN A 56 26.85 -8.46 -11.86
N SER A 57 27.74 -8.53 -12.86
CA SER A 57 27.85 -7.49 -13.88
C SER A 57 26.54 -7.35 -14.65
N TYR A 58 25.94 -8.44 -15.14
CA TYR A 58 24.65 -8.41 -15.83
C TYR A 58 23.53 -7.77 -14.99
N ILE A 59 23.42 -8.13 -13.70
CA ILE A 59 22.45 -7.54 -12.76
C ILE A 59 22.77 -6.07 -12.46
N ASN A 60 24.06 -5.68 -12.45
CA ASN A 60 24.48 -4.31 -12.15
C ASN A 60 24.49 -3.38 -13.38
N THR A 61 24.51 -3.94 -14.58
CA THR A 61 24.51 -3.21 -15.88
C THR A 61 23.10 -3.08 -16.45
N SER A 62 22.11 -3.71 -15.81
CA SER A 62 20.72 -3.45 -16.14
C SER A 62 20.47 -1.94 -15.97
N GLU A 63 19.75 -1.35 -16.92
CA GLU A 63 19.38 0.07 -16.97
C GLU A 63 18.61 0.56 -15.72
N ASN A 64 18.35 -0.35 -14.77
CA ASN A 64 17.54 -0.16 -13.58
C ASN A 64 18.37 -0.04 -12.29
N HIS A 65 19.65 0.37 -12.38
CA HIS A 65 20.43 0.64 -11.17
C HIS A 65 19.82 1.81 -10.38
N LEU A 66 19.25 1.51 -9.21
CA LEU A 66 18.65 2.50 -8.34
C LEU A 66 19.72 3.21 -7.51
N THR A 67 19.81 4.52 -7.68
CA THR A 67 20.58 5.41 -6.81
C THR A 67 19.69 5.94 -5.69
N GLU A 68 20.24 6.05 -4.48
CA GLU A 68 19.51 6.56 -3.32
C GLU A 68 18.96 7.97 -3.61
N GLY A 69 17.65 8.16 -3.43
CA GLY A 69 16.99 9.46 -3.62
C GLY A 69 16.80 9.90 -5.07
N LEU A 70 17.27 9.15 -6.06
CA LEU A 70 17.05 9.51 -7.47
C LEU A 70 15.66 9.06 -7.92
N PHE A 71 14.88 9.99 -8.49
CA PHE A 71 13.55 9.73 -9.04
C PHE A 71 13.65 9.37 -10.53
N ASN A 72 13.27 8.14 -10.90
CA ASN A 72 13.40 7.66 -12.28
C ASN A 72 12.12 7.86 -13.12
N TYR A 73 11.83 9.11 -13.49
CA TYR A 73 10.62 9.44 -14.28
C TYR A 73 10.65 8.90 -15.71
N ASP A 74 11.83 8.84 -16.35
CA ASP A 74 11.96 8.27 -17.71
C ASP A 74 11.72 6.75 -17.68
N GLY A 75 12.23 6.05 -16.66
CA GLY A 75 11.93 4.63 -16.46
C GLY A 75 10.45 4.37 -16.21
N VAL A 76 9.76 5.23 -15.46
CA VAL A 76 8.29 5.14 -15.31
C VAL A 76 7.59 5.32 -16.64
N ARG A 77 7.97 6.33 -17.45
CA ARG A 77 7.40 6.53 -18.80
C ARG A 77 7.54 5.28 -19.66
N ASP A 78 8.74 4.72 -19.73
CA ASP A 78 9.02 3.56 -20.57
C ASP A 78 8.26 2.33 -20.08
N TYR A 79 8.13 2.17 -18.75
CA TYR A 79 7.31 1.12 -18.14
C TYR A 79 5.83 1.25 -18.47
N PHE A 80 5.28 2.46 -18.40
CA PHE A 80 3.87 2.71 -18.73
C PHE A 80 3.58 2.48 -20.22
N ASN A 81 4.48 2.91 -21.10
CA ASN A 81 4.38 2.66 -22.54
C ASN A 81 4.40 1.16 -22.87
N ALA A 82 5.32 0.40 -22.25
CA ALA A 82 5.41 -1.05 -22.44
C ALA A 82 4.14 -1.78 -21.99
N ASN A 83 3.48 -1.29 -20.94
CA ASN A 83 2.25 -1.85 -20.39
C ASN A 83 0.96 -1.21 -20.94
N GLN A 84 1.06 -0.32 -21.93
CA GLN A 84 -0.07 0.37 -22.58
C GLN A 84 -1.00 1.07 -21.57
N SER A 85 -0.44 1.62 -20.50
CA SER A 85 -1.19 2.36 -19.48
C SER A 85 -0.85 3.85 -19.54
N THR A 86 -1.85 4.70 -19.29
CA THR A 86 -1.71 6.17 -19.25
C THR A 86 -2.12 6.76 -17.91
N ILE A 87 -2.65 5.93 -17.00
CA ILE A 87 -3.10 6.34 -15.67
C ILE A 87 -2.44 5.50 -14.58
N GLY A 88 -2.03 6.18 -13.50
CA GLY A 88 -1.30 5.55 -12.41
C GLY A 88 -1.79 5.98 -11.04
N PHE A 89 -1.52 5.16 -10.04
CA PHE A 89 -1.75 5.44 -8.63
C PHE A 89 -0.43 5.37 -7.88
N CYS A 90 -0.07 6.42 -7.13
CA CYS A 90 1.18 6.44 -6.39
C CYS A 90 0.98 5.86 -4.99
N ALA A 91 1.98 5.16 -4.46
CA ALA A 91 2.02 4.70 -3.08
C ALA A 91 3.33 5.17 -2.44
N GLU A 92 3.25 5.76 -1.25
CA GLU A 92 4.40 6.18 -0.46
C GLU A 92 4.33 5.59 0.94
N ASP A 93 5.39 4.89 1.35
CA ASP A 93 5.48 4.30 2.68
C ASP A 93 6.92 4.19 3.17
N CYS A 94 7.09 4.02 4.48
CA CYS A 94 8.38 3.91 5.14
C CYS A 94 8.53 2.59 5.88
N THR A 95 9.73 2.01 5.87
CA THR A 95 10.03 0.84 6.67
C THR A 95 11.33 0.97 7.44
N ALA A 96 11.39 0.38 8.64
CA ALA A 96 12.56 0.42 9.50
C ALA A 96 13.73 -0.36 8.89
N ILE A 97 14.94 0.15 9.09
CA ILE A 97 16.20 -0.41 8.58
C ILE A 97 17.24 -0.55 9.69
N ILE A 98 18.32 -1.27 9.41
CA ILE A 98 19.52 -1.27 10.24
C ILE A 98 20.27 0.04 9.96
N PRO A 99 20.43 0.95 10.95
CA PRO A 99 21.18 2.18 10.76
C PRO A 99 22.65 1.83 10.51
N LYS A 100 23.08 1.98 9.25
CA LYS A 100 24.46 1.72 8.85
C LYS A 100 24.77 2.52 7.60
N ILE A 101 25.86 3.27 7.68
CA ILE A 101 26.40 4.03 6.57
C ILE A 101 27.41 3.15 5.82
N THR A 102 27.35 3.17 4.50
CA THR A 102 28.25 2.44 3.60
C THR A 102 28.71 3.36 2.50
N TYR A 103 29.99 3.30 2.15
CA TYR A 103 30.52 4.04 1.02
C TYR A 103 30.23 3.30 -0.29
N ASP A 104 29.61 3.98 -1.25
CA ASP A 104 29.44 3.50 -2.63
C ASP A 104 30.53 4.07 -3.52
N THR A 105 31.41 3.18 -3.99
CA THR A 105 32.56 3.54 -4.82
C THR A 105 32.16 4.02 -6.22
N LYS A 106 30.97 3.66 -6.72
CA LYS A 106 30.51 4.05 -8.05
C LYS A 106 30.07 5.51 -8.10
N SER A 107 29.29 5.92 -7.11
CA SER A 107 28.80 7.30 -7.00
C SER A 107 29.72 8.21 -6.21
N ASN A 108 30.76 7.68 -5.55
CA ASN A 108 31.62 8.42 -4.61
C ASN A 108 30.80 9.07 -3.49
N THR A 109 29.87 8.32 -2.88
CA THR A 109 28.95 8.84 -1.87
C THR A 109 28.79 7.91 -0.68
N PHE A 110 28.44 8.49 0.48
CA PHE A 110 27.98 7.73 1.63
C PHE A 110 26.46 7.47 1.55
N VAL A 111 26.11 6.18 1.49
CA VAL A 111 24.73 5.66 1.44
C VAL A 111 24.28 5.25 2.84
N GLY A 112 23.02 5.55 3.19
CA GLY A 112 22.45 5.22 4.50
C GLY A 112 22.40 6.39 5.50
N CYS A 113 22.71 7.59 5.03
CA CYS A 113 22.43 8.83 5.73
C CYS A 113 20.99 9.28 5.44
N SER A 114 20.38 10.05 6.35
CA SER A 114 19.15 10.76 6.06
C SER A 114 19.45 11.87 5.06
N LEU A 115 18.89 11.76 3.86
CA LEU A 115 19.12 12.77 2.83
C LEU A 115 18.38 14.07 3.17
N PRO A 116 19.02 15.24 3.00
CA PRO A 116 18.31 16.51 3.09
C PRO A 116 17.30 16.61 1.95
N LEU A 117 16.20 17.31 2.19
CA LEU A 117 15.14 17.53 1.20
C LEU A 117 15.28 18.93 0.60
N ASP A 118 15.04 19.04 -0.70
CA ASP A 118 14.98 20.31 -1.40
C ASP A 118 13.65 21.06 -1.17
N ASN A 119 13.48 22.17 -1.89
CA ASN A 119 12.26 22.98 -1.84
C ASN A 119 11.01 22.27 -2.39
N ASN A 120 11.18 21.17 -3.14
CA ASN A 120 10.10 20.32 -3.62
C ASN A 120 9.86 19.12 -2.71
N GLY A 121 10.57 19.00 -1.57
CA GLY A 121 10.48 17.84 -0.69
C GLY A 121 11.12 16.58 -1.28
N ILE A 122 11.92 16.71 -2.34
CA ILE A 122 12.67 15.64 -2.99
C ILE A 122 14.04 15.53 -2.31
N PRO A 123 14.53 14.32 -2.01
CA PRO A 123 15.88 14.12 -1.48
C PRO A 123 16.94 14.64 -2.44
N ILE A 124 17.91 15.39 -1.91
CA ILE A 124 19.06 15.86 -2.65
C ILE A 124 20.05 14.69 -2.77
N THR A 125 20.18 14.14 -3.97
CA THR A 125 21.09 13.02 -4.26
C THR A 125 22.54 13.44 -4.06
N ASN A 126 23.39 12.47 -3.71
CA ASN A 126 24.83 12.67 -3.53
C ASN A 126 25.20 13.78 -2.53
N SER A 127 24.32 14.15 -1.59
CA SER A 127 24.58 15.18 -0.57
C SER A 127 25.80 14.87 0.31
N TYR A 128 26.19 13.61 0.38
CA TYR A 128 27.34 13.12 1.14
C TYR A 128 28.43 12.55 0.22
N SER A 129 28.75 13.25 -0.88
CA SER A 129 29.99 13.04 -1.65
C SER A 129 31.03 14.10 -1.29
N THR A 130 32.27 13.67 -1.08
CA THR A 130 33.39 14.60 -0.90
C THR A 130 34.69 13.95 -1.33
N ASP A 131 35.55 14.74 -1.97
CA ASP A 131 36.95 14.39 -2.24
C ASP A 131 37.90 14.99 -1.18
N SER A 132 37.35 15.68 -0.18
CA SER A 132 38.10 16.38 0.87
C SER A 132 38.12 15.59 2.18
N PHE A 133 39.32 15.36 2.71
CA PHE A 133 39.51 14.71 4.01
C PHE A 133 38.92 15.53 5.17
N THR A 134 38.99 16.87 5.10
CA THR A 134 38.46 17.73 6.17
C THR A 134 36.94 17.65 6.27
N ASP A 135 36.24 17.57 5.15
CA ASP A 135 34.78 17.45 5.11
C ASP A 135 34.36 16.08 5.66
N LEU A 136 35.12 15.03 5.32
CA LEU A 136 34.91 13.68 5.82
C LEU A 136 35.14 13.58 7.34
N GLU A 137 36.19 14.23 7.87
CA GLU A 137 36.45 14.30 9.31
C GLU A 137 35.31 15.00 10.06
N GLN A 138 34.78 16.09 9.50
CA GLN A 138 33.62 16.79 10.04
C GLN A 138 32.34 15.94 10.01
N TRP A 139 32.19 15.07 9.02
CA TRP A 139 31.04 14.18 8.90
C TRP A 139 31.10 13.02 9.91
N CYS A 140 32.29 12.50 10.22
CA CYS A 140 32.43 11.38 11.15
C CYS A 140 31.87 11.63 12.56
N SER A 141 31.72 12.89 12.99
CA SER A 141 31.12 13.22 14.29
C SER A 141 29.58 13.28 14.29
N ASP A 142 28.94 13.67 13.17
CA ASP A 142 27.54 14.11 13.16
C ASP A 142 26.68 13.60 11.99
N LEU A 143 27.13 12.61 11.21
CA LEU A 143 26.34 12.10 10.07
C LEU A 143 24.95 11.60 10.53
N PRO A 144 23.86 12.14 9.96
CA PRO A 144 22.51 11.76 10.36
C PRO A 144 22.20 10.37 9.79
N GLN A 145 22.30 9.33 10.61
CA GLN A 145 21.99 7.98 10.17
C GLN A 145 20.49 7.82 9.87
N ALA A 146 20.18 7.22 8.71
CA ALA A 146 18.82 6.86 8.37
C ALA A 146 18.33 5.74 9.31
N LYS A 147 17.11 5.88 9.82
CA LYS A 147 16.43 4.88 10.67
C LYS A 147 15.33 4.15 9.91
N SER A 148 14.91 4.72 8.79
CA SER A 148 13.91 4.13 7.90
C SER A 148 14.28 4.43 6.46
N ILE A 149 13.72 3.64 5.54
CA ILE A 149 13.76 3.94 4.12
C ILE A 149 12.36 4.30 3.68
N ASN A 150 12.21 5.44 3.00
CA ASN A 150 10.98 5.82 2.33
C ASN A 150 11.05 5.30 0.89
N ALA A 151 9.96 4.68 0.41
CA ALA A 151 9.81 4.23 -0.96
C ALA A 151 8.56 4.85 -1.59
N CYS A 152 8.73 5.36 -2.80
CA CYS A 152 7.65 5.86 -3.65
C CYS A 152 7.47 4.89 -4.83
N LEU A 153 6.31 4.26 -4.93
CA LEU A 153 5.94 3.38 -6.04
C LEU A 153 4.82 4.00 -6.88
N ILE A 154 4.76 3.63 -8.15
CA ILE A 154 3.66 3.96 -9.05
C ILE A 154 3.08 2.66 -9.60
N GLN A 155 1.81 2.41 -9.30
CA GLN A 155 1.03 1.29 -9.80
C GLN A 155 0.29 1.72 -11.08
N PRO A 156 0.59 1.12 -12.26
CA PRO A 156 -0.23 1.31 -13.44
C PRO A 156 -1.64 0.76 -13.22
N LEU A 157 -2.64 1.50 -13.69
CA LEU A 157 -4.03 1.06 -13.68
C LEU A 157 -4.37 0.64 -15.12
N SER A 158 -4.54 -0.65 -15.32
CA SER A 158 -4.83 -1.24 -16.64
C SER A 158 -5.70 -2.49 -16.45
N LEU A 159 -6.62 -2.70 -17.40
CA LEU A 159 -7.47 -3.89 -17.48
C LEU A 159 -6.76 -5.10 -18.10
N SER A 160 -5.47 -5.00 -18.42
CA SER A 160 -4.72 -6.12 -19.00
C SER A 160 -4.78 -7.35 -18.09
N ILE A 161 -5.00 -8.52 -18.69
CA ILE A 161 -5.15 -9.82 -18.03
C ILE A 161 -3.92 -10.20 -17.19
N ASN A 162 -2.75 -9.63 -17.50
CA ASN A 162 -1.52 -9.82 -16.75
C ASN A 162 -1.45 -8.80 -15.61
N HIS A 163 -1.29 -9.28 -14.37
CA HIS A 163 -1.05 -8.43 -13.22
C HIS A 163 0.24 -7.61 -13.42
N ILE A 164 0.10 -6.30 -13.62
CA ILE A 164 1.24 -5.38 -13.75
C ILE A 164 1.77 -5.04 -12.37
N SER A 165 3.07 -5.25 -12.15
CA SER A 165 3.72 -4.92 -10.90
C SER A 165 3.87 -3.40 -10.73
N PRO A 166 3.89 -2.88 -9.49
CA PRO A 166 4.19 -1.47 -9.27
C PRO A 166 5.65 -1.17 -9.63
N TYR A 167 5.89 0.00 -10.20
CA TYR A 167 7.23 0.51 -10.51
C TYR A 167 7.78 1.29 -9.32
N LEU A 168 9.00 0.98 -8.86
CA LEU A 168 9.66 1.79 -7.83
C LEU A 168 10.22 3.06 -8.47
N LEU A 169 9.60 4.21 -8.18
CA LEU A 169 10.03 5.51 -8.68
C LEU A 169 11.31 5.98 -7.98
N ALA A 170 11.35 5.85 -6.64
CA ALA A 170 12.47 6.28 -5.82
C ALA A 170 12.47 5.59 -4.45
N ALA A 171 13.65 5.47 -3.84
CA ALA A 171 13.80 5.10 -2.44
C ALA A 171 14.98 5.83 -1.78
N PHE A 172 14.83 6.25 -0.53
CA PHE A 172 15.85 7.01 0.18
C PHE A 172 15.80 6.84 1.70
N GLY A 173 16.96 6.92 2.34
CA GLY A 173 17.12 6.93 3.78
C GLY A 173 16.51 8.19 4.40
N THR A 174 15.80 8.00 5.50
CA THR A 174 15.20 9.08 6.29
C THR A 174 15.31 8.81 7.79
N ASP A 175 15.41 9.88 8.57
CA ASP A 175 15.25 9.87 10.02
C ASP A 175 13.80 10.08 10.47
N ASN A 176 12.87 10.13 9.51
CA ASN A 176 11.44 10.35 9.70
C ASN A 176 11.13 11.73 10.34
N LYS A 177 11.96 12.76 10.15
CA LYS A 177 11.69 14.14 10.63
C LYS A 177 11.13 15.10 9.59
N PHE A 178 10.83 14.64 8.38
CA PHE A 178 10.20 15.48 7.35
C PHE A 178 8.82 15.98 7.79
N LYS A 179 8.45 17.17 7.31
CA LYS A 179 7.18 17.83 7.60
C LYS A 179 6.12 17.46 6.56
N SER A 180 4.84 17.69 6.88
CA SER A 180 3.74 17.53 5.92
C SER A 180 3.91 18.37 4.66
N SER A 181 4.49 19.57 4.76
CA SER A 181 4.77 20.40 3.57
C SER A 181 5.73 19.71 2.60
N ASN A 182 6.78 19.05 3.08
CA ASN A 182 7.70 18.30 2.23
C ASN A 182 6.99 17.18 1.47
N ILE A 183 6.04 16.49 2.11
CA ILE A 183 5.28 15.40 1.50
C ILE A 183 4.39 15.94 0.38
N ILE A 184 3.61 17.00 0.64
CA ILE A 184 2.70 17.58 -0.37
C ILE A 184 3.49 18.10 -1.57
N LEU A 185 4.60 18.81 -1.33
CA LEU A 185 5.47 19.32 -2.38
C LEU A 185 6.05 18.18 -3.22
N ARG A 186 6.44 17.07 -2.57
CA ARG A 186 6.92 15.87 -3.27
C ARG A 186 5.83 15.24 -4.12
N TRP A 187 4.62 15.07 -3.58
CA TRP A 187 3.48 14.57 -4.35
C TRP A 187 3.19 15.44 -5.56
N HIS A 188 3.13 16.76 -5.36
CA HIS A 188 2.91 17.71 -6.44
C HIS A 188 4.01 17.62 -7.52
N HIS A 189 5.28 17.53 -7.12
CA HIS A 189 6.39 17.38 -8.05
C HIS A 189 6.29 16.06 -8.85
N ILE A 190 6.01 14.93 -8.19
CA ILE A 190 5.78 13.63 -8.85
C ILE A 190 4.63 13.75 -9.86
N TYR A 191 3.54 14.41 -9.49
CA TYR A 191 2.38 14.60 -10.37
C TYR A 191 2.75 15.36 -11.64
N GLU A 192 3.41 16.52 -11.51
CA GLU A 192 3.79 17.35 -12.65
C GLU A 192 4.81 16.66 -13.56
N GLU A 193 5.83 16.00 -13.00
CA GLU A 193 6.81 15.25 -13.78
C GLU A 193 6.16 14.08 -14.54
N CYS A 194 5.30 13.30 -13.89
CA CYS A 194 4.57 12.22 -14.58
C CYS A 194 3.65 12.77 -15.68
N LYS A 195 2.97 13.88 -15.43
CA LYS A 195 2.09 14.54 -16.40
C LYS A 195 2.86 15.01 -17.64
N LEU A 196 4.06 15.57 -17.47
CA LEU A 196 4.94 15.93 -18.59
C LEU A 196 5.33 14.72 -19.45
N LYS A 197 5.34 13.51 -18.86
CA LYS A 197 5.60 12.25 -19.57
C LYS A 197 4.33 11.56 -20.09
N GLY A 198 3.18 12.23 -20.05
CA GLY A 198 1.90 11.69 -20.54
C GLY A 198 1.22 10.69 -19.60
N ILE A 199 1.67 10.62 -18.33
CA ILE A 199 1.10 9.74 -17.32
C ILE A 199 0.27 10.57 -16.35
N ARG A 200 -1.01 10.22 -16.22
CA ARG A 200 -1.90 10.89 -15.27
C ARG A 200 -1.95 10.14 -13.95
N ILE A 201 -1.37 10.72 -12.91
CA ILE A 201 -1.53 10.24 -11.54
C ILE A 201 -2.90 10.67 -11.00
N ILE A 202 -3.71 9.70 -10.58
CA ILE A 202 -5.09 9.94 -10.09
C ILE A 202 -5.20 9.97 -8.57
N GLY A 203 -4.13 9.57 -7.85
CA GLY A 203 -4.12 9.60 -6.41
C GLY A 203 -2.86 9.03 -5.76
N TYR A 204 -2.82 9.15 -4.43
CA TYR A 204 -1.73 8.73 -3.55
C TYR A 204 -2.25 7.83 -2.43
N ALA A 205 -1.62 6.67 -2.22
CA ALA A 205 -1.85 5.82 -1.06
C ALA A 205 -0.69 5.93 -0.09
N THR A 206 -0.99 5.99 1.20
CA THR A 206 0.05 6.03 2.24
C THR A 206 -0.54 5.63 3.59
N ASP A 207 0.34 5.40 4.55
CA ASP A 207 0.00 5.14 5.92
C ASP A 207 -0.65 6.36 6.58
N CYS A 208 -1.61 6.10 7.49
CA CYS A 208 -2.32 7.17 8.18
C CYS A 208 -1.56 7.74 9.39
N ASP A 209 -0.24 7.92 9.28
CA ASP A 209 0.49 8.69 10.29
C ASP A 209 0.04 10.15 10.27
N SER A 210 0.20 10.84 11.39
CA SER A 210 -0.30 12.21 11.57
C SER A 210 0.11 13.20 10.47
N ARG A 211 1.29 13.05 9.87
CA ARG A 211 1.81 13.94 8.83
C ARG A 211 1.19 13.65 7.48
N TYR A 212 1.10 12.38 7.09
CA TYR A 212 0.43 11.97 5.87
C TYR A 212 -1.06 12.27 5.91
N LEU A 213 -1.73 12.00 7.04
CA LEU A 213 -3.14 12.37 7.21
C LEU A 213 -3.36 13.88 7.05
N ARG A 214 -2.46 14.71 7.60
CA ARG A 214 -2.52 16.16 7.39
C ARG A 214 -2.38 16.51 5.91
N CYS A 215 -1.48 15.84 5.18
CA CYS A 215 -1.32 16.04 3.75
C CYS A 215 -2.60 15.71 2.99
N MET A 216 -3.20 14.54 3.23
CA MET A 216 -4.45 14.14 2.57
C MET A 216 -5.58 15.15 2.81
N ARG A 217 -5.72 15.64 4.05
CA ARG A 217 -6.75 16.62 4.40
C ARG A 217 -6.55 17.94 3.68
N ILE A 218 -5.31 18.45 3.64
CA ILE A 218 -4.97 19.65 2.88
C ILE A 218 -5.22 19.41 1.39
N SER A 219 -4.85 18.23 0.89
CA SER A 219 -4.92 17.87 -0.52
C SER A 219 -6.32 17.75 -1.09
N LEU A 220 -7.25 17.29 -0.28
CA LEU A 220 -8.64 17.10 -0.68
C LEU A 220 -9.53 18.32 -0.36
N GLY A 221 -8.97 19.39 0.19
CA GLY A 221 -9.74 20.56 0.63
C GLY A 221 -10.66 20.31 1.83
N PHE A 222 -10.72 19.08 2.37
CA PHE A 222 -11.56 18.73 3.51
C PHE A 222 -11.01 19.30 4.84
N PHE A 223 -11.89 19.92 5.62
CA PHE A 223 -11.59 20.42 6.98
C PHE A 223 -10.47 21.46 7.10
N GLY A 224 -10.20 22.27 6.08
CA GLY A 224 -9.32 23.44 6.21
C GLY A 224 -9.74 24.43 7.32
N HIS A 225 -11.00 24.35 7.76
CA HIS A 225 -11.56 25.16 8.86
C HIS A 225 -11.34 24.56 10.26
N PHE A 226 -10.91 23.30 10.41
CA PHE A 226 -10.35 22.82 11.67
C PHE A 226 -8.87 23.20 11.71
N ALA A 227 -8.64 24.51 11.68
CA ALA A 227 -7.36 25.08 12.04
C ALA A 227 -7.11 24.71 13.50
N TYR A 228 -6.07 23.92 13.75
CA TYR A 228 -5.30 24.13 14.97
C TYR A 228 -4.83 25.59 14.88
N VAL A 229 -5.50 26.45 15.64
CA VAL A 229 -5.12 27.83 15.88
C VAL A 229 -3.64 27.78 16.30
N ASP A 230 -2.78 28.51 15.58
CA ASP A 230 -1.32 28.61 15.75
C ASP A 230 -0.40 27.64 14.96
N HIS A 231 -0.43 27.65 13.61
CA HIS A 231 0.72 27.14 12.84
C HIS A 231 1.04 27.99 11.59
N PRO A 232 2.30 28.40 11.36
CA PRO A 232 2.64 29.52 10.47
C PRO A 232 3.01 29.06 9.05
N ASP A 233 2.18 28.26 8.40
CA ASP A 233 2.37 27.95 6.98
C ASP A 233 1.02 28.04 6.25
N ASN A 234 0.73 29.25 5.74
CA ASN A 234 -0.27 29.48 4.70
C ASN A 234 0.21 28.85 3.39
N LEU A 235 0.23 27.52 3.33
CA LEU A 235 0.57 26.77 2.13
C LEU A 235 -0.65 26.81 1.19
N LYS A 236 -0.69 27.79 0.29
CA LYS A 236 -1.56 27.76 -0.89
C LYS A 236 -0.83 26.99 -1.97
N ILE A 237 -1.06 25.67 -2.03
CA ILE A 237 -0.64 24.86 -3.19
C ILE A 237 -1.92 24.62 -4.00
N ASP A 238 -1.93 25.05 -5.27
CA ASP A 238 -3.02 24.74 -6.19
C ASP A 238 -2.93 23.26 -6.56
N LEU A 239 -3.65 22.44 -5.82
CA LEU A 239 -3.63 21.01 -6.01
C LEU A 239 -4.58 20.60 -7.15
N PRO A 240 -4.20 19.60 -7.98
CA PRO A 240 -5.05 19.16 -9.07
C PRO A 240 -6.40 18.68 -8.55
N LYS A 241 -7.49 19.18 -9.13
CA LYS A 241 -8.86 18.83 -8.74
C LYS A 241 -9.13 17.32 -8.77
N THR A 242 -8.36 16.55 -9.54
CA THR A 242 -8.57 15.11 -9.78
C THR A 242 -7.88 14.19 -8.77
N TRP A 243 -7.37 14.70 -7.64
CA TRP A 243 -6.63 13.90 -6.65
C TRP A 243 -7.53 13.08 -5.73
N SER A 244 -7.08 11.86 -5.43
CA SER A 244 -7.65 10.99 -4.39
C SER A 244 -6.55 10.48 -3.44
N CYS A 245 -6.88 10.29 -2.16
CA CYS A 245 -5.99 9.68 -1.18
C CYS A 245 -6.63 8.44 -0.56
N VAL A 246 -5.86 7.36 -0.40
CA VAL A 246 -6.36 6.11 0.20
C VAL A 246 -5.43 5.60 1.31
N THR A 247 -6.00 5.18 2.45
CA THR A 247 -5.26 4.64 3.60
C THR A 247 -5.66 3.21 3.97
N ASP A 248 -4.70 2.44 4.50
CA ASP A 248 -4.96 1.15 5.16
C ASP A 248 -5.41 1.33 6.62
N ASN A 249 -6.51 0.66 7.00
CA ASN A 249 -7.11 0.78 8.33
C ASN A 249 -6.72 -0.41 9.22
N GLN A 250 -5.95 -0.18 10.28
CA GLN A 250 -5.76 -1.14 11.36
C GLN A 250 -6.57 -0.70 12.61
N LEU A 251 -7.45 -1.58 13.06
CA LEU A 251 -8.26 -1.42 14.27
C LEU A 251 -7.79 -2.44 15.30
N THR A 252 -6.96 -2.07 16.28
CA THR A 252 -6.93 -2.75 17.59
C THR A 252 -6.21 -1.92 18.66
N GLY A 253 -6.99 -1.35 19.57
CA GLY A 253 -6.52 -0.91 20.90
C GLY A 253 -6.94 -1.96 21.93
N THR A 254 -6.02 -2.34 22.81
CA THR A 254 -6.18 -3.44 23.77
C THR A 254 -6.79 -2.89 25.06
N GLY A 255 -7.95 -3.39 25.48
CA GLY A 255 -8.64 -2.96 26.70
C GLY A 255 -9.80 -1.96 26.49
N ALA A 256 -10.29 -1.84 25.26
CA ALA A 256 -11.34 -0.90 24.89
C ALA A 256 -12.74 -1.51 25.01
N TYR A 257 -13.60 -0.88 25.81
CA TYR A 257 -15.04 -1.02 25.66
C TYR A 257 -15.52 0.06 24.70
N LEU A 258 -16.17 -0.32 23.62
CA LEU A 258 -16.77 0.62 22.67
C LEU A 258 -18.27 0.72 22.96
N LEU A 259 -18.78 1.90 23.26
CA LEU A 259 -20.21 2.12 23.33
C LEU A 259 -20.75 2.46 21.94
N LEU A 260 -21.74 1.72 21.45
CA LEU A 260 -22.41 1.99 20.18
C LEU A 260 -23.92 2.06 20.42
N GLY A 261 -24.47 3.28 20.46
CA GLY A 261 -25.83 3.49 20.95
C GLY A 261 -25.98 3.10 22.42
N ASP A 262 -26.91 2.21 22.72
CA ASP A 262 -27.12 1.65 24.07
C ASP A 262 -26.35 0.34 24.32
N GLN A 263 -25.54 -0.12 23.36
CA GLN A 263 -24.81 -1.39 23.46
C GLN A 263 -23.34 -1.20 23.84
N LEU A 264 -22.85 -2.07 24.72
CA LEU A 264 -21.44 -2.20 25.05
C LEU A 264 -20.79 -3.25 24.14
N ILE A 265 -19.80 -2.84 23.36
CA ILE A 265 -18.99 -3.72 22.52
C ILE A 265 -17.73 -4.08 23.28
N ASN A 266 -17.56 -5.37 23.51
CA ASN A 266 -16.38 -5.95 24.16
C ASN A 266 -16.06 -7.31 23.51
N MET A 267 -14.97 -7.93 23.94
CA MET A 267 -14.51 -9.21 23.38
C MET A 267 -15.14 -10.44 24.05
N GLU A 268 -15.97 -10.27 25.10
CA GLU A 268 -16.54 -11.37 25.89
C GLU A 268 -17.36 -12.35 25.04
N PRO A 269 -18.19 -11.90 24.07
CA PRO A 269 -18.89 -12.83 23.17
C PRO A 269 -17.95 -13.70 22.34
N LEU A 270 -16.78 -13.18 21.94
CA LEU A 270 -15.81 -13.95 21.16
C LEU A 270 -15.05 -14.95 22.03
N PHE A 271 -14.74 -14.61 23.28
CA PHE A 271 -14.20 -15.56 24.25
C PHE A 271 -15.20 -16.70 24.49
N PHE A 272 -16.49 -16.37 24.67
CA PHE A 272 -17.54 -17.37 24.82
C PHE A 272 -17.61 -18.33 23.63
N ILE A 273 -17.57 -17.80 22.39
CA ILE A 273 -17.58 -18.65 21.19
C ILE A 273 -16.38 -19.60 21.18
N ILE A 274 -15.18 -19.12 21.49
CA ILE A 274 -13.96 -19.94 21.48
C ILE A 274 -14.00 -21.04 22.55
N ASP A 275 -14.55 -20.74 23.72
CA ASP A 275 -14.53 -21.65 24.86
C ASP A 275 -15.70 -22.64 24.88
N GLN A 276 -16.87 -22.24 24.36
CA GLN A 276 -18.12 -22.99 24.51
C GLN A 276 -18.66 -23.61 23.22
N ILE A 277 -18.18 -23.17 22.06
CA ILE A 277 -18.66 -23.66 20.75
C ILE A 277 -17.55 -24.45 20.07
N SER A 278 -17.93 -25.46 19.28
CA SER A 278 -16.96 -26.28 18.57
C SER A 278 -16.19 -25.45 17.54
N LYS A 279 -14.85 -25.55 17.59
CA LYS A 279 -13.94 -24.91 16.62
C LYS A 279 -14.29 -25.23 15.16
N LEU A 280 -14.92 -26.38 14.88
CA LEU A 280 -15.33 -26.75 13.52
C LEU A 280 -16.40 -25.81 12.96
N GLU A 281 -17.15 -25.12 13.82
CA GLU A 281 -18.23 -24.23 13.42
C GLU A 281 -17.73 -22.81 13.14
N HIS A 282 -16.70 -22.33 13.84
CA HIS A 282 -16.26 -20.93 13.74
C HIS A 282 -14.77 -20.72 13.41
N THR A 283 -13.94 -21.76 13.48
CA THR A 283 -12.49 -21.79 13.18
C THR A 283 -11.56 -20.90 14.02
N LEU A 284 -12.12 -20.04 14.89
CA LEU A 284 -11.36 -19.15 15.77
C LEU A 284 -10.48 -19.94 16.75
N VAL A 285 -9.31 -19.37 17.06
CA VAL A 285 -8.41 -19.83 18.14
C VAL A 285 -8.08 -18.67 19.08
N PRO A 286 -7.65 -18.94 20.34
CA PRO A 286 -7.32 -17.88 21.29
C PRO A 286 -6.28 -16.85 20.78
N SER A 287 -5.36 -17.28 19.91
CA SER A 287 -4.39 -16.37 19.30
C SER A 287 -5.02 -15.35 18.35
N ASP A 288 -6.20 -15.64 17.77
CA ASP A 288 -6.87 -14.73 16.85
C ASP A 288 -7.42 -13.48 17.56
N ILE A 289 -7.76 -13.59 18.85
CA ILE A 289 -8.21 -12.47 19.68
C ILE A 289 -7.10 -11.90 20.58
N ASN A 290 -5.84 -12.32 20.35
CA ASN A 290 -4.73 -11.91 21.18
C ASN A 290 -4.34 -10.44 20.91
N PRO A 291 -4.43 -9.56 21.93
CA PRO A 291 -4.14 -8.13 21.80
C PRO A 291 -2.68 -7.79 21.46
N LYS A 292 -1.74 -8.72 21.66
CA LYS A 292 -0.31 -8.48 21.45
C LYS A 292 0.09 -8.44 19.97
N ASP A 293 -0.66 -9.11 19.10
CA ASP A 293 -0.37 -9.19 17.66
C ASP A 293 -1.29 -8.23 16.87
N ARG A 294 -0.98 -6.94 16.96
CA ARG A 294 -1.81 -5.84 16.41
C ARG A 294 -1.81 -5.76 14.88
N GLN A 295 -0.88 -6.45 14.22
CA GLN A 295 -0.71 -6.44 12.76
C GLN A 295 -1.30 -7.69 12.10
N ASN A 296 -2.02 -8.54 12.85
CA ASN A 296 -2.59 -9.78 12.33
C ASN A 296 -3.90 -9.56 11.56
N TYR A 297 -3.77 -9.14 10.31
CA TYR A 297 -4.91 -8.96 9.42
C TYR A 297 -5.75 -10.24 9.24
N LYS A 298 -5.09 -11.41 9.24
CA LYS A 298 -5.77 -12.71 9.05
C LYS A 298 -6.76 -12.99 10.19
N SER A 299 -6.35 -12.73 11.43
CA SER A 299 -7.22 -12.91 12.60
C SER A 299 -8.40 -11.93 12.57
N CYS A 300 -8.15 -10.69 12.18
CA CYS A 300 -9.21 -9.71 11.93
C CYS A 300 -10.27 -10.21 10.94
N THR A 301 -9.86 -10.82 9.81
CA THR A 301 -10.79 -11.38 8.81
C THR A 301 -11.61 -12.54 9.37
N LYS A 302 -10.95 -13.47 10.06
CA LYS A 302 -11.61 -14.64 10.68
C LYS A 302 -12.67 -14.24 11.71
N ILE A 303 -12.36 -13.28 12.57
CA ILE A 303 -13.30 -12.81 13.61
C ILE A 303 -14.60 -12.26 12.98
N SER A 304 -14.52 -11.73 11.76
CA SER A 304 -15.68 -11.22 11.02
C SER A 304 -16.24 -12.18 9.97
N SER A 305 -15.93 -13.48 10.02
CA SER A 305 -16.45 -14.46 9.07
C SER A 305 -17.96 -14.67 9.21
N ASP A 306 -18.61 -15.24 8.18
CA ASP A 306 -20.07 -15.44 8.20
C ASP A 306 -20.46 -16.40 9.31
N GLU A 307 -19.62 -17.41 9.52
CA GLU A 307 -19.82 -18.42 10.56
C GLU A 307 -19.86 -17.78 11.95
N VAL A 308 -18.89 -16.90 12.26
CA VAL A 308 -18.82 -16.19 13.55
C VAL A 308 -20.01 -15.23 13.71
N LEU A 309 -20.37 -14.49 12.67
CA LEU A 309 -21.49 -13.54 12.71
C LEU A 309 -22.83 -14.25 12.91
N ASN A 310 -23.04 -15.37 12.21
CA ASN A 310 -24.25 -16.19 12.36
C ASN A 310 -24.39 -16.71 13.79
N ILE A 311 -23.29 -17.17 14.40
CA ILE A 311 -23.28 -17.62 15.79
C ILE A 311 -23.61 -16.48 16.75
N LEU A 312 -23.03 -15.29 16.57
CA LEU A 312 -23.30 -14.12 17.41
C LEU A 312 -24.78 -13.67 17.36
N GLU A 313 -25.50 -13.97 16.27
CA GLU A 313 -26.91 -13.64 16.09
C GLU A 313 -27.87 -14.73 16.56
N GLN A 314 -27.51 -16.00 16.38
CA GLN A 314 -28.38 -17.14 16.67
C GLN A 314 -28.27 -17.59 18.12
N VAL A 315 -27.09 -17.45 18.74
CA VAL A 315 -26.86 -17.87 20.12
C VAL A 315 -27.11 -16.68 21.05
N PRO A 316 -27.96 -16.83 22.09
CA PRO A 316 -28.24 -15.76 23.05
C PRO A 316 -27.04 -15.53 23.96
N ILE A 317 -26.09 -14.73 23.49
CA ILE A 317 -24.90 -14.32 24.24
C ILE A 317 -25.08 -12.85 24.67
N PRO A 318 -24.86 -12.49 25.95
CA PRO A 318 -24.93 -11.10 26.39
C PRO A 318 -24.03 -10.18 25.55
N ASN A 319 -24.52 -8.99 25.18
CA ASN A 319 -23.79 -8.00 24.37
C ASN A 319 -23.36 -8.48 22.96
N SER A 320 -23.89 -9.62 22.45
CA SER A 320 -23.52 -10.14 21.12
C SER A 320 -24.01 -9.28 19.96
N ILE A 321 -25.14 -8.59 20.16
CA ILE A 321 -25.76 -7.73 19.14
C ILE A 321 -24.82 -6.57 18.77
N GLY A 322 -24.26 -5.89 19.77
CA GLY A 322 -23.35 -4.76 19.56
C GLY A 322 -22.10 -5.18 18.78
N ILE A 323 -21.45 -6.27 19.20
CA ILE A 323 -20.25 -6.76 18.52
C ILE A 323 -20.55 -7.34 17.13
N SER A 324 -21.69 -8.01 16.92
CA SER A 324 -22.10 -8.49 15.59
C SER A 324 -22.28 -7.32 14.63
N ILE A 325 -22.99 -6.26 15.03
CA ILE A 325 -23.18 -5.07 14.20
C ILE A 325 -21.83 -4.40 13.90
N TYR A 326 -20.96 -4.26 14.90
CA TYR A 326 -19.63 -3.70 14.72
C TYR A 326 -18.76 -4.53 13.77
N LEU A 327 -18.80 -5.86 13.89
CA LEU A 327 -18.05 -6.78 13.03
C LEU A 327 -18.62 -6.78 11.62
N LYS A 328 -19.94 -6.72 11.42
CA LYS A 328 -20.59 -6.55 10.11
C LYS A 328 -20.18 -5.26 9.41
N ALA A 329 -20.18 -4.14 10.15
CA ALA A 329 -19.71 -2.86 9.63
C ALA A 329 -18.21 -2.90 9.31
N SER A 330 -17.41 -3.49 10.20
CA SER A 330 -15.96 -3.63 10.00
C SER A 330 -15.60 -4.61 8.87
N ARG A 331 -16.42 -5.63 8.65
CA ARG A 331 -16.26 -6.63 7.59
C ARG A 331 -16.39 -5.99 6.22
N ARG A 332 -17.44 -5.21 5.97
CA ARG A 332 -17.65 -4.54 4.68
C ARG A 332 -16.59 -3.48 4.37
N LYS A 333 -15.83 -3.00 5.37
CA LYS A 333 -14.62 -2.19 5.14
C LYS A 333 -13.44 -3.00 4.56
N ARG A 334 -13.44 -4.32 4.70
CA ARG A 334 -12.26 -5.21 4.57
C ARG A 334 -12.31 -6.22 3.40
N PHE A 335 -13.48 -6.47 2.80
CA PHE A 335 -13.58 -7.49 1.76
C PHE A 335 -12.97 -7.02 0.44
N LYS A 336 -12.20 -7.93 -0.17
CA LYS A 336 -11.73 -7.85 -1.55
C LYS A 336 -12.91 -7.45 -2.42
N VAL A 337 -12.70 -6.40 -3.19
CA VAL A 337 -13.64 -5.85 -4.15
C VAL A 337 -13.76 -6.90 -5.25
N ASP A 338 -14.73 -7.80 -5.15
CA ASP A 338 -15.25 -8.46 -6.35
C ASP A 338 -15.97 -7.38 -7.17
N GLU A 339 -15.74 -7.35 -8.48
CA GLU A 339 -16.24 -6.30 -9.39
C GLU A 339 -17.77 -6.19 -9.42
N SER A 340 -18.49 -7.26 -9.10
CA SER A 340 -19.95 -7.24 -8.96
C SER A 340 -20.46 -6.47 -7.72
N GLU A 341 -19.59 -6.21 -6.73
CA GLU A 341 -19.87 -5.41 -5.53
C GLU A 341 -19.24 -4.00 -5.57
N LEU A 342 -18.51 -3.63 -6.62
CA LEU A 342 -17.85 -2.33 -6.76
C LEU A 342 -18.83 -1.17 -6.52
N HIS A 343 -20.03 -1.25 -7.11
CA HIS A 343 -21.11 -0.31 -6.87
C HIS A 343 -21.50 -0.29 -5.39
N HIS A 344 -21.85 -1.43 -4.79
CA HIS A 344 -22.26 -1.52 -3.37
C HIS A 344 -21.20 -1.03 -2.37
N ASN A 345 -19.91 -1.20 -2.66
CA ASN A 345 -18.80 -0.90 -1.75
C ASN A 345 -18.26 0.54 -1.84
N ILE A 346 -18.42 1.23 -2.99
CA ILE A 346 -18.02 2.65 -3.16
C ILE A 346 -18.72 3.58 -2.15
N LEU A 347 -19.91 3.19 -1.65
CA LEU A 347 -20.79 4.08 -0.88
C LEU A 347 -21.15 3.63 0.53
N MET A 348 -21.01 2.34 0.84
CA MET A 348 -21.11 1.85 2.22
C MET A 348 -20.07 2.52 3.13
N LYS A 349 -18.87 2.84 2.62
CA LYS A 349 -17.83 3.53 3.39
C LYS A 349 -18.22 4.94 3.83
N LYS A 350 -19.04 5.68 3.08
CA LYS A 350 -19.46 7.04 3.46
C LYS A 350 -20.59 7.04 4.48
N HIS A 351 -21.59 6.18 4.31
CA HIS A 351 -22.79 6.20 5.16
C HIS A 351 -22.69 5.36 6.43
N ASP A 352 -21.96 4.23 6.43
CA ASP A 352 -21.58 3.56 7.70
C ASP A 352 -20.86 4.55 8.62
N LEU A 353 -20.08 5.42 7.99
CA LEU A 353 -19.34 6.45 8.67
C LEU A 353 -20.19 7.66 9.07
N ASP A 354 -21.02 8.26 8.20
CA ASP A 354 -21.89 9.41 8.55
C ASP A 354 -22.81 9.10 9.73
N LEU A 355 -23.24 7.84 9.83
CA LEU A 355 -24.00 7.36 10.98
C LEU A 355 -23.17 7.30 12.26
N ILE A 356 -21.96 6.74 12.18
CA ILE A 356 -20.98 6.72 13.28
C ILE A 356 -20.58 8.17 13.65
N PHE A 357 -20.38 9.05 12.66
CA PHE A 357 -20.03 10.47 12.77
C PHE A 357 -21.10 11.28 13.51
N THR A 358 -22.38 11.02 13.22
CA THR A 358 -23.49 11.74 13.85
C THR A 358 -23.69 11.32 15.31
N GLN A 359 -23.34 10.08 15.68
CA GLN A 359 -23.25 9.69 17.09
C GLN A 359 -22.08 10.33 17.84
N LEU A 360 -20.91 10.45 17.20
CA LEU A 360 -19.69 10.95 17.83
C LEU A 360 -19.70 12.48 18.02
N SER A 361 -20.33 13.22 17.11
CA SER A 361 -20.51 14.68 17.22
C SER A 361 -21.56 15.08 18.28
N GLY A 362 -22.59 14.26 18.50
CA GLY A 362 -23.56 14.47 19.58
C GLY A 362 -22.97 14.27 20.99
N LEU A 363 -22.05 13.31 21.14
CA LEU A 363 -21.33 13.04 22.40
C LEU A 363 -20.22 14.07 22.71
N THR A 364 -19.79 14.88 21.74
CA THR A 364 -18.73 15.88 21.92
C THR A 364 -19.24 17.24 22.39
N ILE A 365 -20.52 17.56 22.21
CA ILE A 365 -21.05 18.90 22.54
C ILE A 365 -21.90 18.92 23.82
N SER A 366 -22.55 17.81 24.19
CA SER A 366 -23.49 17.78 25.33
C SER A 366 -22.83 17.56 26.70
N ASP A 367 -21.79 16.74 26.79
CA ASP A 367 -21.27 16.32 28.10
C ASP A 367 -19.95 17.01 28.48
N LYS A 368 -20.10 18.27 28.91
CA LYS A 368 -19.09 19.03 29.68
C LYS A 368 -18.95 18.54 31.14
N LYS A 369 -19.30 17.29 31.45
CA LYS A 369 -19.14 16.73 32.80
C LYS A 369 -17.95 15.75 32.86
N LYS A 370 -16.87 16.27 33.46
CA LYS A 370 -15.83 15.61 34.27
C LYS A 370 -15.29 14.24 33.83
N ASN A 371 -13.99 14.22 33.52
CA ASN A 371 -13.04 13.13 33.83
C ASN A 371 -13.38 11.72 33.34
N ASP A 372 -13.90 11.55 32.12
CA ASP A 372 -14.06 10.19 31.59
C ASP A 372 -12.77 9.73 30.87
N THR A 373 -11.88 9.07 31.62
CA THR A 373 -10.71 8.33 31.12
C THR A 373 -11.07 7.25 30.10
N LYS A 374 -12.37 6.95 29.92
CA LYS A 374 -12.93 6.00 28.95
C LYS A 374 -12.90 6.49 27.49
N ARG A 375 -12.62 7.77 27.22
CA ARG A 375 -12.50 8.31 25.84
C ARG A 375 -11.24 7.85 25.09
N LYS A 376 -10.25 7.25 25.78
CA LYS A 376 -8.97 6.78 25.18
C LYS A 376 -9.08 5.50 24.34
N TYR A 377 -10.28 4.96 24.18
CA TYR A 377 -10.49 3.58 23.74
C TYR A 377 -11.31 3.45 22.44
N PHE A 378 -11.57 4.55 21.75
CA PHE A 378 -12.23 4.55 20.44
C PHE A 378 -11.22 4.29 19.30
N ILE A 379 -11.72 4.01 18.09
CA ILE A 379 -10.94 4.06 16.83
C ILE A 379 -10.07 5.32 16.87
N THR A 380 -8.78 5.21 16.55
CA THR A 380 -7.91 6.39 16.57
C THR A 380 -8.50 7.45 15.64
N TYR A 381 -8.34 8.73 16.00
CA TYR A 381 -8.79 9.84 15.16
C TYR A 381 -8.27 9.65 13.73
N GLN A 382 -7.03 9.20 13.57
CA GLN A 382 -6.40 8.88 12.30
C GLN A 382 -7.19 7.84 11.50
N SER A 383 -7.43 6.66 12.08
CA SER A 383 -8.20 5.58 11.43
C SER A 383 -9.64 5.98 11.11
N PHE A 384 -10.18 6.98 11.80
CA PHE A 384 -11.51 7.52 11.50
C PHE A 384 -11.52 8.41 10.25
N PHE A 385 -10.63 9.42 10.16
CA PHE A 385 -10.51 10.25 8.95
C PHE A 385 -10.06 9.44 7.74
N SER A 386 -9.23 8.43 7.94
CA SER A 386 -8.86 7.46 6.90
C SER A 386 -10.06 6.88 6.16
N VAL A 387 -11.04 6.36 6.92
CA VAL A 387 -12.22 5.75 6.29
C VAL A 387 -13.04 6.80 5.55
N GLU A 388 -13.08 8.04 6.05
CA GLU A 388 -13.82 9.17 5.44
C GLU A 388 -13.20 9.59 4.12
N ILE A 389 -11.89 9.85 4.15
CA ILE A 389 -11.08 10.23 3.00
C ILE A 389 -11.24 9.16 1.91
N ASN A 390 -11.08 7.89 2.27
CA ASN A 390 -11.27 6.78 1.33
C ASN A 390 -12.67 6.80 0.70
N ALA A 391 -13.72 7.02 1.50
CA ALA A 391 -15.09 7.03 1.00
C ALA A 391 -15.34 8.17 0.01
N HIS A 392 -14.93 9.39 0.37
CA HIS A 392 -15.06 10.56 -0.48
C HIS A 392 -14.29 10.42 -1.78
N CYS A 393 -13.05 9.94 -1.70
CA CYS A 393 -12.19 9.70 -2.85
C CYS A 393 -12.79 8.69 -3.84
N LEU A 394 -13.34 7.59 -3.33
CA LEU A 394 -13.97 6.57 -4.17
C LEU A 394 -15.21 7.09 -4.90
N VAL A 395 -16.07 7.84 -4.21
CA VAL A 395 -17.24 8.48 -4.84
C VAL A 395 -16.79 9.49 -5.89
N TYR A 396 -15.76 10.28 -5.59
CA TYR A 396 -15.24 11.28 -6.51
C TYR A 396 -14.65 10.64 -7.77
N LEU A 397 -13.88 9.56 -7.64
CA LEU A 397 -13.40 8.77 -8.79
C LEU A 397 -14.56 8.22 -9.63
N ALA A 398 -15.61 7.68 -8.99
CA ALA A 398 -16.80 7.20 -9.68
C ALA A 398 -17.52 8.31 -10.46
N VAL A 399 -17.63 9.50 -9.88
CA VAL A 399 -18.20 10.67 -10.57
C VAL A 399 -17.33 11.07 -11.77
N LEU A 400 -16.01 11.15 -11.60
CA LEU A 400 -15.09 11.51 -12.69
C LEU A 400 -15.14 10.51 -13.85
N VAL A 401 -15.28 9.21 -13.56
CA VAL A 401 -15.47 8.17 -14.59
C VAL A 401 -16.83 8.31 -15.26
N SER A 402 -17.90 8.53 -14.48
CA SER A 402 -19.26 8.75 -15.01
C SER A 402 -19.35 9.98 -15.94
N GLU A 403 -18.55 11.01 -15.67
CA GLU A 403 -18.46 12.22 -16.49
C GLU A 403 -17.50 12.10 -17.68
N GLY A 404 -16.85 10.94 -17.86
CA GLY A 404 -15.86 10.73 -18.92
C GLY A 404 -14.55 11.48 -18.72
N GLN A 405 -14.31 12.05 -17.53
CA GLN A 405 -13.06 12.74 -17.20
C GLN A 405 -11.94 11.77 -16.86
N LEU A 406 -12.27 10.56 -16.40
CA LEU A 406 -11.33 9.46 -16.13
C LEU A 406 -11.81 8.19 -16.85
N PRO A 407 -10.88 7.30 -17.23
CA PRO A 407 -11.26 6.05 -17.85
C PRO A 407 -11.72 5.03 -16.78
N PRO A 408 -12.48 3.98 -17.14
CA PRO A 408 -13.02 2.99 -16.19
C PRO A 408 -11.96 2.33 -15.29
N GLU A 409 -10.73 2.21 -15.77
CA GLU A 409 -9.56 1.70 -15.06
C GLU A 409 -9.23 2.47 -13.78
N ALA A 410 -9.71 3.72 -13.65
CA ALA A 410 -9.63 4.49 -12.42
C ALA A 410 -10.46 3.89 -11.27
N LEU A 411 -11.32 2.89 -11.54
CA LEU A 411 -12.10 2.17 -10.53
C LEU A 411 -11.52 0.79 -10.17
N LEU A 412 -10.29 0.49 -10.60
CA LEU A 412 -9.52 -0.69 -10.16
C LEU A 412 -9.02 -0.49 -8.73
N ILE A 413 -9.93 -0.37 -7.77
CA ILE A 413 -9.66 0.09 -6.41
C ILE A 413 -8.81 -0.89 -5.58
N TRP A 414 -8.71 -2.15 -6.01
CA TRP A 414 -7.79 -3.12 -5.42
C TRP A 414 -6.31 -2.84 -5.76
N LEU A 415 -6.04 -1.98 -6.75
CA LEU A 415 -4.70 -1.48 -7.09
C LEU A 415 -4.38 -0.16 -6.38
N GLN A 416 -5.33 0.44 -5.65
CA GLN A 416 -5.22 1.77 -5.02
C GLN A 416 -4.98 1.65 -3.51
N ASN A 417 -3.85 1.08 -3.12
CA ASN A 417 -3.47 0.92 -1.71
C ASN A 417 -1.95 0.92 -1.51
N SER A 418 -1.53 1.15 -0.26
CA SER A 418 -0.11 1.15 0.14
C SER A 418 0.45 -0.25 0.37
N GLN A 419 -0.37 -1.31 0.29
CA GLN A 419 0.08 -2.70 0.43
C GLN A 419 1.13 -3.10 -0.61
N THR A 420 1.19 -2.39 -1.74
CA THR A 420 2.25 -2.49 -2.76
C THR A 420 3.64 -2.16 -2.20
N CYS A 421 3.76 -1.11 -1.38
CA CYS A 421 5.00 -0.77 -0.66
C CYS A 421 5.41 -1.88 0.29
N GLU A 422 4.47 -2.32 1.14
CA GLU A 422 4.74 -3.36 2.14
C GLU A 422 5.08 -4.72 1.48
N ASN A 423 4.45 -5.07 0.35
CA ASN A 423 4.84 -6.24 -0.43
C ASN A 423 6.27 -6.10 -0.98
N THR A 424 6.64 -4.90 -1.46
CA THR A 424 7.99 -4.62 -1.95
C THR A 424 9.02 -4.75 -0.83
N PHE A 425 8.72 -4.22 0.37
CA PHE A 425 9.59 -4.38 1.54
C PHE A 425 9.73 -5.85 1.95
N ARG A 426 8.64 -6.62 1.99
CA ARG A 426 8.68 -8.07 2.27
C ARG A 426 9.50 -8.83 1.24
N SER A 427 9.31 -8.54 -0.04
CA SER A 427 10.08 -9.15 -1.12
C SER A 427 11.57 -8.83 -1.01
N ALA A 428 11.93 -7.58 -0.70
CA ALA A 428 13.32 -7.21 -0.45
C ALA A 428 13.91 -8.01 0.72
N ARG A 429 13.22 -8.06 1.88
CA ARG A 429 13.63 -8.87 3.05
C ARG A 429 13.83 -10.35 2.71
N SER A 430 12.99 -10.90 1.84
CA SER A 430 13.03 -12.32 1.46
C SER A 430 14.24 -12.72 0.59
N ILE A 431 14.89 -11.76 -0.07
CA ILE A 431 16.04 -12.00 -0.98
C ILE A 431 17.38 -12.01 -0.22
N SER A 432 17.35 -12.15 1.11
CA SER A 432 18.55 -12.34 1.93
C SER A 432 19.29 -13.64 1.55
N SER A 433 20.59 -13.68 1.83
CA SER A 433 21.38 -14.89 1.59
C SER A 433 20.87 -16.04 2.46
N VAL A 434 20.93 -17.27 1.94
CA VAL A 434 20.47 -18.50 2.62
C VAL A 434 21.09 -18.68 4.02
N ASN A 435 22.24 -18.04 4.29
CA ASN A 435 22.96 -18.10 5.55
C ASN A 435 22.78 -16.83 6.44
N SER A 436 21.92 -15.90 6.04
CA SER A 436 21.61 -14.67 6.78
C SER A 436 20.18 -14.73 7.31
N ALA A 437 20.03 -14.99 8.62
CA ALA A 437 18.76 -14.90 9.33
C ALA A 437 18.29 -13.45 9.58
N GLY A 438 19.04 -12.45 9.10
CA GLY A 438 18.69 -11.03 9.26
C GLY A 438 17.41 -10.68 8.49
N VAL A 439 16.33 -10.40 9.23
CA VAL A 439 15.04 -9.95 8.68
C VAL A 439 15.09 -8.48 8.23
N ASN A 440 16.04 -7.70 8.74
CA ASN A 440 16.21 -6.29 8.41
C ASN A 440 17.43 -6.08 7.50
N PHE A 441 17.41 -4.97 6.75
CA PHE A 441 18.44 -4.56 5.81
C PHE A 441 18.92 -3.13 6.09
N THR A 442 20.09 -2.76 5.60
CA THR A 442 20.54 -1.37 5.48
C THR A 442 19.98 -0.72 4.20
N VAL A 443 20.13 0.59 4.02
CA VAL A 443 19.75 1.28 2.77
C VAL A 443 20.43 0.66 1.56
N SER A 444 21.76 0.49 1.61
CA SER A 444 22.53 -0.10 0.51
C SER A 444 22.07 -1.52 0.17
N GLN A 445 21.75 -2.33 1.20
CA GLN A 445 21.21 -3.67 1.00
C GLN A 445 19.83 -3.64 0.33
N PHE A 446 18.95 -2.73 0.74
CA PHE A 446 17.64 -2.55 0.11
C PHE A 446 17.77 -2.20 -1.37
N LEU A 447 18.56 -1.18 -1.71
CA LEU A 447 18.77 -0.76 -3.11
C LEU A 447 19.32 -1.91 -3.97
N SER A 448 20.25 -2.70 -3.43
CA SER A 448 20.77 -3.89 -4.10
C SER A 448 19.71 -4.98 -4.29
N GLN A 449 18.86 -5.23 -3.29
CA GLN A 449 17.79 -6.22 -3.35
C GLN A 449 16.69 -5.82 -4.34
N ILE A 450 16.32 -4.54 -4.40
CA ILE A 450 15.35 -4.07 -5.38
C ILE A 450 15.91 -4.17 -6.80
N ASN A 451 17.17 -3.87 -7.03
CA ASN A 451 17.75 -4.04 -8.37
C ASN A 451 17.65 -5.51 -8.85
N LYS A 452 17.85 -6.48 -7.95
CA LYS A 452 17.61 -7.89 -8.24
C LYS A 452 16.14 -8.18 -8.54
N LEU A 453 15.21 -7.62 -7.76
CA LEU A 453 13.77 -7.77 -8.00
C LEU A 453 13.33 -7.20 -9.34
N SER A 454 13.80 -6.00 -9.68
CA SER A 454 13.54 -5.35 -10.97
C SER A 454 14.08 -6.18 -12.13
N THR A 455 15.31 -6.69 -12.01
CA THR A 455 15.90 -7.60 -13.00
C THR A 455 15.04 -8.86 -13.18
N LEU A 456 14.59 -9.47 -12.08
CA LEU A 456 13.73 -10.65 -12.12
C LEU A 456 12.37 -10.36 -12.77
N GLN A 457 11.80 -9.18 -12.49
CA GLN A 457 10.53 -8.75 -13.08
C GLN A 457 10.66 -8.55 -14.59
N ASN A 458 11.71 -7.85 -15.05
CA ASN A 458 11.98 -7.68 -16.48
C ASN A 458 12.15 -9.02 -17.21
N ILE A 459 12.78 -10.02 -16.56
CA ILE A 459 12.93 -11.35 -17.14
C ILE A 459 11.57 -12.07 -17.23
N LYS A 460 10.72 -11.93 -16.20
CA LYS A 460 9.37 -12.49 -16.17
C LYS A 460 8.46 -11.88 -17.23
N ASP A 461 8.54 -10.57 -17.42
CA ASP A 461 7.70 -9.85 -18.39
C ASP A 461 8.08 -10.25 -19.83
N ASN A 462 9.36 -10.57 -20.08
CA ASN A 462 9.86 -11.09 -21.36
C ASN A 462 9.72 -12.62 -21.54
N THR A 463 8.89 -13.31 -20.73
CA THR A 463 8.79 -14.79 -20.77
C THR A 463 8.20 -15.34 -22.07
N HIS A 464 7.35 -14.57 -22.76
CA HIS A 464 6.78 -14.95 -24.05
C HIS A 464 7.85 -15.13 -25.15
N GLU A 465 8.93 -14.35 -25.11
CA GLU A 465 10.06 -14.48 -26.04
C GLU A 465 11.11 -15.50 -25.55
N ASN A 466 11.33 -15.59 -24.24
CA ASN A 466 12.47 -16.32 -23.67
C ASN A 466 12.20 -17.79 -23.30
N LYS A 467 10.95 -18.27 -23.38
CA LYS A 467 10.54 -19.65 -23.00
C LYS A 467 10.97 -20.07 -21.59
N LEU A 468 11.18 -19.12 -20.69
CA LEU A 468 11.49 -19.37 -19.29
C LEU A 468 10.18 -19.55 -18.51
N HIS A 469 10.06 -20.67 -17.79
CA HIS A 469 8.89 -20.96 -16.97
C HIS A 469 9.19 -20.67 -15.51
N PHE A 470 8.44 -19.74 -14.92
CA PHE A 470 8.46 -19.49 -13.49
C PHE A 470 7.34 -20.27 -12.80
N PRO A 471 7.60 -20.87 -11.62
CA PRO A 471 6.57 -21.57 -10.89
C PRO A 471 5.46 -20.59 -10.49
N GLN A 472 4.23 -20.89 -10.92
CA GLN A 472 3.05 -20.16 -10.47
C GLN A 472 2.58 -20.79 -9.16
N HIS A 473 2.53 -20.01 -8.07
CA HIS A 473 1.89 -20.47 -6.85
C HIS A 473 0.40 -20.73 -7.14
N HIS A 474 -0.05 -21.98 -6.95
CA HIS A 474 -1.44 -22.41 -7.22
C HIS A 474 -2.54 -21.53 -6.54
N LYS A 475 -2.19 -20.78 -5.48
CA LYS A 475 -3.11 -19.82 -4.82
C LYS A 475 -3.40 -18.55 -5.62
N VAL A 476 -2.56 -18.19 -6.60
CA VAL A 476 -2.77 -17.00 -7.45
C VAL A 476 -3.79 -17.32 -8.55
N SER A 477 -3.85 -18.56 -9.02
CA SER A 477 -4.73 -19.03 -10.11
C SER A 477 -6.22 -18.90 -9.80
N SER A 478 -6.65 -19.16 -8.56
CA SER A 478 -8.06 -19.03 -8.18
C SER A 478 -8.54 -17.58 -8.07
N THR A 479 -7.64 -16.64 -7.81
CA THR A 479 -7.97 -15.20 -7.75
C THR A 479 -8.02 -14.60 -9.16
N LEU A 480 -7.13 -15.05 -10.05
CA LEU A 480 -7.09 -14.61 -11.46
C LEU A 480 -8.30 -15.08 -12.28
N ARG A 481 -8.84 -16.28 -12.01
CA ARG A 481 -10.03 -16.80 -12.72
C ARG A 481 -11.31 -15.99 -12.47
N ASN A 482 -11.41 -15.33 -11.31
CA ASN A 482 -12.57 -14.48 -11.00
C ASN A 482 -12.45 -13.09 -11.62
N ALA A 483 -11.23 -12.53 -11.73
CA ALA A 483 -10.97 -11.26 -12.41
C ALA A 483 -11.02 -11.35 -13.95
N SER A 484 -10.87 -12.54 -14.53
CA SER A 484 -11.03 -12.74 -15.98
C SER A 484 -12.50 -12.71 -16.45
N ASN A 485 -13.47 -12.80 -15.53
CA ASN A 485 -14.90 -12.72 -15.86
C ASN A 485 -15.47 -11.30 -15.83
N SER A 486 -14.61 -10.31 -15.58
CA SER A 486 -15.01 -8.95 -15.23
C SER A 486 -14.51 -7.91 -16.25
N SER A 487 -14.35 -8.34 -17.49
CA SER A 487 -14.01 -7.51 -18.65
C SER A 487 -15.05 -6.43 -19.02
N ASN A 488 -16.10 -6.26 -18.21
CA ASN A 488 -17.11 -5.24 -18.39
C ASN A 488 -17.23 -4.41 -17.11
N ILE A 489 -16.30 -3.45 -16.92
CA ILE A 489 -16.63 -2.31 -16.05
C ILE A 489 -17.76 -1.57 -16.74
N THR A 490 -18.99 -1.84 -16.30
CA THR A 490 -20.19 -1.16 -16.79
C THR A 490 -20.03 0.34 -16.56
N ILE A 491 -20.39 1.13 -17.57
CA ILE A 491 -20.41 2.58 -17.49
C ILE A 491 -21.37 2.97 -16.35
N ILE A 492 -20.79 3.41 -15.23
CA ILE A 492 -21.57 3.80 -14.05
C ILE A 492 -22.22 5.15 -14.36
N SER A 493 -23.55 5.21 -14.39
CA SER A 493 -24.27 6.48 -14.54
C SER A 493 -24.36 7.22 -13.20
N LYS A 494 -24.56 8.55 -13.23
CA LYS A 494 -24.82 9.34 -12.01
C LYS A 494 -26.02 8.78 -11.23
N THR A 495 -27.05 8.32 -11.94
CA THR A 495 -28.23 7.69 -11.34
C THR A 495 -27.88 6.38 -10.62
N ASP A 496 -26.95 5.59 -11.17
CA ASP A 496 -26.47 4.37 -10.52
C ASP A 496 -25.70 4.71 -9.24
N ILE A 497 -24.87 5.75 -9.27
CA ILE A 497 -24.17 6.27 -8.08
C ILE A 497 -25.21 6.68 -7.02
N GLU A 498 -26.20 7.51 -7.37
CA GLU A 498 -27.26 7.97 -6.45
C GLU A 498 -28.07 6.82 -5.84
N ASN A 499 -28.55 5.89 -6.67
CA ASN A 499 -29.31 4.73 -6.20
C ASN A 499 -28.48 3.86 -5.26
N THR A 500 -27.20 3.71 -5.57
CA THR A 500 -26.25 2.98 -4.74
C THR A 500 -26.03 3.68 -3.39
N VAL A 501 -25.90 5.01 -3.38
CA VAL A 501 -25.79 5.84 -2.14
C VAL A 501 -27.01 5.58 -1.25
N LEU A 502 -28.20 5.65 -1.85
CA LEU A 502 -29.48 5.50 -1.16
C LEU A 502 -29.66 4.09 -0.60
N ASN A 503 -29.27 3.05 -1.35
CA ASN A 503 -29.35 1.67 -0.90
C ASN A 503 -28.40 1.39 0.26
N ALA A 504 -27.17 1.92 0.20
CA ALA A 504 -26.22 1.86 1.30
C ALA A 504 -26.79 2.54 2.56
N TYR A 505 -27.32 3.76 2.44
CA TYR A 505 -27.94 4.48 3.57
C TYR A 505 -29.09 3.69 4.21
N LYS A 506 -29.99 3.10 3.39
CA LYS A 506 -31.08 2.25 3.88
C LYS A 506 -30.57 1.02 4.61
N TYR A 507 -29.55 0.36 4.05
CA TYR A 507 -28.94 -0.81 4.66
C TYR A 507 -28.34 -0.48 6.03
N VAL A 508 -27.55 0.60 6.12
CA VAL A 508 -26.93 1.06 7.37
C VAL A 508 -28.00 1.45 8.39
N SER A 509 -29.01 2.20 7.98
CA SER A 509 -30.13 2.57 8.85
C SER A 509 -30.85 1.35 9.44
N ASN A 510 -30.97 0.27 8.65
CA ASN A 510 -31.54 -0.99 9.12
C ASN A 510 -30.59 -1.76 10.04
N LEU A 511 -29.30 -1.82 9.72
CA LEU A 511 -28.28 -2.51 10.51
C LEU A 511 -28.17 -1.93 11.93
N PHE A 512 -28.23 -0.60 12.06
CA PHE A 512 -28.12 0.09 13.35
C PHE A 512 -29.46 0.33 14.05
N LYS A 513 -30.58 -0.07 13.44
CA LYS A 513 -31.93 0.01 14.03
C LYS A 513 -32.02 -0.61 15.44
N PRO A 514 -31.38 -1.77 15.74
CA PRO A 514 -31.43 -2.38 17.07
C PRO A 514 -30.78 -1.54 18.18
N LEU A 515 -29.89 -0.62 17.83
CA LEU A 515 -29.07 0.16 18.76
C LEU A 515 -29.77 1.44 19.26
N LYS A 516 -31.04 1.66 18.86
CA LYS A 516 -31.88 2.85 19.18
C LYS A 516 -31.26 4.20 18.76
N ILE A 517 -30.43 4.19 17.73
CA ILE A 517 -29.69 5.35 17.20
C ILE A 517 -30.55 6.20 16.24
N LYS A 518 -31.81 5.82 16.00
CA LYS A 518 -32.69 6.46 14.99
C LYS A 518 -32.79 7.99 15.07
N HIS A 519 -32.66 8.58 16.25
CA HIS A 519 -32.74 10.03 16.44
C HIS A 519 -31.52 10.80 15.87
N LEU A 520 -30.41 10.10 15.59
CA LEU A 520 -29.17 10.66 15.04
C LEU A 520 -29.09 10.47 13.52
N LEU A 521 -29.95 9.63 12.94
CA LEU A 521 -30.18 9.60 11.50
C LEU A 521 -30.96 10.86 11.12
N ARG A 522 -30.31 11.86 10.51
CA ARG A 522 -31.03 12.98 9.91
C ARG A 522 -31.98 12.42 8.85
N ASN A 523 -33.28 12.46 9.11
CA ASN A 523 -34.30 12.04 8.16
C ASN A 523 -34.14 12.81 6.84
N GLY A 524 -33.68 12.13 5.79
CA GLY A 524 -33.90 12.54 4.40
C GLY A 524 -33.09 13.71 3.85
N GLN A 525 -32.00 14.16 4.50
CA GLN A 525 -31.06 15.08 3.85
C GLN A 525 -29.95 14.30 3.15
N THR A 526 -30.26 13.76 1.97
CA THR A 526 -29.21 13.45 1.00
C THR A 526 -28.66 14.77 0.49
N ILE A 527 -27.41 15.10 0.84
CA ILE A 527 -26.71 16.22 0.21
C ILE A 527 -26.68 15.93 -1.29
N PRO A 528 -27.21 16.80 -2.16
CA PRO A 528 -27.16 16.60 -3.60
C PRO A 528 -25.70 16.38 -4.04
N ILE A 529 -25.47 15.44 -4.96
CA ILE A 529 -24.11 15.16 -5.50
C ILE A 529 -23.44 16.45 -6.00
N LYS A 530 -24.23 17.38 -6.53
CA LYS A 530 -23.78 18.69 -7.02
C LYS A 530 -23.15 19.58 -5.94
N GLU A 531 -23.55 19.43 -4.68
CA GLU A 531 -22.94 20.13 -3.54
C GLU A 531 -21.68 19.41 -3.04
N LEU A 532 -21.62 18.08 -3.17
CA LEU A 532 -20.42 17.29 -2.89
C LEU A 532 -19.30 17.55 -3.91
N SER A 533 -19.63 17.86 -5.16
CA SER A 533 -18.68 18.26 -6.20
C SER A 533 -18.23 19.73 -6.14
N VAL A 534 -18.83 20.54 -5.25
CA VAL A 534 -18.44 21.94 -5.02
C VAL A 534 -17.64 22.07 -3.71
N ALA A 535 -17.74 21.07 -2.82
CA ALA A 535 -16.92 20.92 -1.62
C ALA A 535 -15.59 20.15 -1.85
N ILE A 536 -15.36 19.67 -3.08
CA ILE A 536 -14.12 19.12 -3.64
C ILE A 536 -13.71 20.05 -4.79
#